data_AF-A0A6I4RDN6-F1
#
_entry.id   AF-A0A6I4RDN6-F1
#
_cell.length_a   1.000
_cell.length_b   1.000
_cell.length_c   1.000
_cell.angle_alpha   90.00
_cell.angle_beta   90.00
_cell.angle_gamma   90.00
#
_symmetry.space_group_name_H-M   'P 1'
#
loop_
_entity.id
_entity.type
_entity.pdbx_description
1 polymer ?
#
loop_
_entity_poly.entity_id
_entity_poly.type
_entity_poly.pdbx_seq_one_letter_code
_entity_poly.pdbx_strand_id
1 'polypeptide(L)'
;MSIKIFNNDIDSRRRELYMKARSENSLSKVFLGIDNYIIHSRDSYFQEITDIVVLIERCLYPLFLMGDKSIPDEVKNILITFSKSNRLVELYQVVSFINYQKESPLFPKEFAFSIDFQSMLPDIVEGINNIDIMTLTTDFEKKLYTFIQNMLRTTPIIRNYLNENN
;
A
#
# COMPACT_ATOMS: atom_id res chain seq x y z
N MET A 1 -20.08 -12.73 -15.52
CA MET A 1 -20.07 -11.32 -15.11
C MET A 1 -18.83 -10.69 -15.72
N SER A 2 -18.98 -9.78 -16.68
CA SER A 2 -17.84 -9.23 -17.44
C SER A 2 -17.08 -8.24 -16.56
N ILE A 3 -15.90 -8.61 -16.09
CA ILE A 3 -14.98 -7.69 -15.41
C ILE A 3 -14.68 -6.57 -16.40
N LYS A 4 -15.19 -5.35 -16.11
CA LYS A 4 -14.76 -4.15 -16.84
C LYS A 4 -13.28 -3.95 -16.53
N ILE A 5 -12.41 -4.50 -17.37
CA ILE A 5 -11.00 -4.15 -17.35
C ILE A 5 -10.96 -2.65 -17.66
N PHE A 6 -10.53 -1.85 -16.69
CA PHE A 6 -10.34 -0.42 -16.87
C PHE A 6 -9.15 -0.21 -17.82
N ASN A 7 -9.46 -0.23 -19.11
CA ASN A 7 -8.54 -0.03 -20.23
C ASN A 7 -8.75 1.37 -20.79
N ASN A 8 -8.35 2.38 -20.02
CA ASN A 8 -8.07 3.71 -20.56
C ASN A 8 -6.54 3.90 -20.65
N ASP A 9 -6.11 4.87 -21.45
CA ASP A 9 -4.68 5.11 -21.70
C ASP A 9 -3.88 5.41 -20.42
N ILE A 10 -4.52 6.03 -19.42
CA ILE A 10 -3.88 6.37 -18.15
C ILE A 10 -3.60 5.09 -17.35
N ASP A 11 -4.56 4.18 -17.26
CA ASP A 11 -4.41 2.91 -16.57
C ASP A 11 -3.41 1.99 -17.27
N SER A 12 -3.33 2.04 -18.61
CA SER A 12 -2.28 1.36 -19.37
C SER A 12 -0.89 1.91 -19.05
N ARG A 13 -0.71 3.24 -19.03
CA ARG A 13 0.58 3.88 -18.67
C ARG A 13 1.02 3.55 -17.24
N ARG A 14 0.08 3.48 -16.28
CA ARG A 14 0.38 3.07 -14.90
C ARG A 14 0.91 1.63 -14.85
N ARG A 15 0.30 0.71 -15.60
CA ARG A 15 0.78 -0.68 -15.71
C ARG A 15 2.13 -0.77 -16.42
N GLU A 16 2.35 0.00 -17.48
CA GLU A 16 3.65 0.08 -18.14
C GLU A 16 4.74 0.57 -17.18
N LEU A 17 4.45 1.58 -16.36
CA LEU A 17 5.37 2.08 -15.33
C LEU A 17 5.69 0.99 -14.29
N TYR A 18 4.67 0.25 -13.82
CA TYR A 18 4.85 -0.88 -12.92
C TYR A 18 5.73 -1.98 -13.55
N MET A 19 5.43 -2.37 -14.79
CA MET A 19 6.20 -3.42 -15.51
C MET A 19 7.63 -3.00 -15.79
N LYS A 20 7.86 -1.71 -16.10
CA LYS A 20 9.20 -1.14 -16.23
C LYS A 20 9.98 -1.29 -14.92
N ALA A 21 9.42 -0.81 -13.80
CA ALA A 21 10.06 -0.94 -12.50
C ALA A 21 10.35 -2.39 -12.14
N ARG A 22 9.44 -3.31 -12.48
CA ARG A 22 9.62 -4.74 -12.29
C ARG A 22 10.80 -5.28 -13.08
N SER A 23 10.92 -4.92 -14.35
CA SER A 23 12.07 -5.33 -15.19
C SER A 23 13.41 -4.77 -14.68
N GLU A 24 13.37 -3.65 -13.97
CA GLU A 24 14.53 -2.99 -13.34
C GLU A 24 14.74 -3.41 -11.87
N ASN A 25 14.05 -4.44 -11.39
CA ASN A 25 14.08 -4.91 -9.99
C ASN A 25 13.87 -3.78 -8.96
N SER A 26 13.00 -2.82 -9.30
CA SER A 26 12.77 -1.56 -8.59
C SER A 26 11.31 -1.40 -8.15
N LEU A 27 10.57 -2.50 -7.96
CA LEU A 27 9.16 -2.45 -7.55
C LEU A 27 8.93 -1.69 -6.24
N SER A 28 9.86 -1.75 -5.29
CA SER A 28 9.78 -0.96 -4.05
C SER A 28 9.67 0.54 -4.33
N LYS A 29 10.33 1.03 -5.39
CA LYS A 29 10.24 2.43 -5.81
C LYS A 29 8.83 2.82 -6.26
N VAL A 30 8.11 1.89 -6.90
CA VAL A 30 6.72 2.11 -7.30
C VAL A 30 5.81 2.22 -6.09
N PHE A 31 5.99 1.36 -5.08
CA PHE A 31 5.19 1.47 -3.85
C PHE A 31 5.47 2.76 -3.10
N LEU A 32 6.71 3.26 -3.13
CA LEU A 32 7.08 4.49 -2.44
C LEU A 32 6.73 5.76 -3.23
N GLY A 33 6.71 5.70 -4.56
CA GLY A 33 6.60 6.90 -5.39
C GLY A 33 7.92 7.68 -5.49
N ILE A 34 9.04 7.00 -5.74
CA ILE A 34 10.36 7.64 -5.87
C ILE A 34 10.97 7.45 -7.25
N ASP A 35 11.94 8.28 -7.64
CA ASP A 35 12.63 8.22 -8.94
C ASP A 35 11.68 8.20 -10.16
N ASN A 36 10.59 8.98 -10.10
CA ASN A 36 9.51 9.05 -11.08
C ASN A 36 8.62 7.79 -11.19
N TYR A 37 8.77 6.83 -10.28
CA TYR A 37 7.88 5.66 -10.17
C TYR A 37 6.63 5.96 -9.34
N ILE A 38 5.89 7.00 -9.69
CA ILE A 38 4.73 7.45 -8.92
C ILE A 38 3.43 7.01 -9.58
N ILE A 39 2.58 6.31 -8.83
CA ILE A 39 1.23 5.90 -9.26
C ILE A 39 0.20 6.55 -8.35
N HIS A 40 -0.44 7.61 -8.83
CA HIS A 40 -1.56 8.26 -8.16
C HIS A 40 -2.63 8.68 -9.18
N SER A 41 -3.75 9.20 -8.67
CA SER A 41 -4.77 9.90 -9.44
C SER A 41 -4.75 11.39 -9.07
N ARG A 42 -5.54 12.20 -9.79
CA ARG A 42 -5.63 13.65 -9.53
C ARG A 42 -6.24 13.96 -8.16
N ASP A 43 -7.07 13.05 -7.66
CA ASP A 43 -7.79 13.10 -6.41
C ASP A 43 -7.06 12.37 -5.26
N SER A 44 -5.90 11.77 -5.51
CA SER A 44 -5.07 11.20 -4.44
C SER A 44 -4.69 12.26 -3.43
N TYR A 45 -4.81 11.93 -2.15
CA TYR A 45 -4.59 12.87 -1.05
C TYR A 45 -3.15 13.36 -0.97
N PHE A 46 -2.20 12.44 -1.16
CA PHE A 46 -0.77 12.74 -1.29
C PHE A 46 -0.37 12.60 -2.75
N GLN A 47 0.29 13.62 -3.30
CA GLN A 47 0.79 13.62 -4.68
C GLN A 47 2.30 13.31 -4.72
N GLU A 48 2.96 13.40 -3.58
CA GLU A 48 4.40 13.20 -3.40
C GLU A 48 4.80 11.71 -3.34
N ILE A 49 3.83 10.82 -3.12
CA ILE A 49 4.03 9.37 -3.01
C ILE A 49 2.97 8.62 -3.82
N THR A 50 3.20 7.34 -4.05
CA THR A 50 2.20 6.46 -4.67
C THR A 50 0.98 6.32 -3.78
N ASP A 51 -0.20 6.41 -4.40
CA ASP A 51 -1.47 6.07 -3.79
C ASP A 51 -1.69 4.56 -3.91
N ILE A 52 -1.66 3.87 -2.76
CA ILE A 52 -1.76 2.40 -2.73
C ILE A 52 -3.08 1.90 -3.33
N VAL A 53 -4.17 2.66 -3.19
CA VAL A 53 -5.49 2.25 -3.70
C VAL A 53 -5.46 2.27 -5.23
N VAL A 54 -4.88 3.33 -5.80
CA VAL A 54 -4.71 3.44 -7.26
C VAL A 54 -3.77 2.36 -7.77
N LEU A 55 -2.65 2.09 -7.08
CA LEU A 55 -1.74 1.00 -7.43
C LEU A 55 -2.46 -0.36 -7.47
N ILE A 56 -3.23 -0.68 -6.42
CA ILE A 56 -3.96 -1.94 -6.31
C ILE A 56 -5.01 -2.07 -7.42
N GLU A 57 -5.90 -1.08 -7.54
CA GLU A 57 -7.07 -1.16 -8.43
C GLU A 57 -6.71 -1.02 -9.91
N ARG A 58 -5.66 -0.25 -10.25
CA ARG A 58 -5.31 0.07 -11.64
C ARG A 58 -4.15 -0.75 -12.18
N CYS A 59 -3.32 -1.34 -11.30
CA CYS A 59 -2.17 -2.15 -11.71
C CYS A 59 -2.25 -3.58 -11.19
N LEU A 60 -2.21 -3.78 -9.87
CA LEU A 60 -1.99 -5.12 -9.29
C LEU A 60 -3.14 -6.08 -9.62
N TYR A 61 -4.39 -5.67 -9.39
CA TYR A 61 -5.55 -6.50 -9.70
C TYR A 61 -5.70 -6.75 -11.20
N PRO A 62 -5.64 -5.73 -12.09
CA PRO A 62 -5.68 -5.98 -13.53
C PRO A 62 -4.58 -6.91 -14.02
N LEU A 63 -3.31 -6.73 -13.61
CA LEU A 63 -2.20 -7.60 -14.02
C LEU A 63 -2.43 -9.06 -13.58
N PHE A 64 -2.86 -9.26 -12.33
CA PHE A 64 -3.19 -10.60 -11.83
C PHE A 64 -4.35 -11.26 -12.62
N LEU A 65 -5.39 -10.48 -12.94
CA LEU A 65 -6.53 -10.95 -13.72
C LEU A 65 -6.17 -11.22 -15.19
N MET A 66 -5.16 -10.53 -15.74
CA MET A 66 -4.59 -10.79 -17.06
C MET A 66 -3.68 -12.04 -17.10
N GLY A 67 -3.48 -12.71 -15.96
CA GLY A 67 -2.77 -13.99 -15.89
C GLY A 67 -1.43 -13.93 -15.14
N ASP A 68 -1.02 -12.76 -14.66
CA ASP A 68 0.24 -12.61 -13.93
C ASP A 68 0.10 -13.08 -12.47
N LYS A 69 0.32 -14.38 -12.26
CA LYS A 69 0.08 -15.02 -10.96
C LYS A 69 1.17 -14.79 -9.92
N SER A 70 2.30 -14.15 -10.26
CA SER A 70 3.35 -13.83 -9.28
C SER A 70 3.12 -12.51 -8.54
N ILE A 71 2.17 -11.68 -8.99
CA ILE A 71 1.84 -10.38 -8.35
C ILE A 71 1.62 -10.51 -6.82
N PRO A 72 0.83 -11.48 -6.29
CA PRO A 72 0.60 -11.59 -4.86
C PRO A 72 1.88 -11.81 -4.06
N ASP A 73 2.80 -12.65 -4.55
CA ASP A 73 4.06 -12.96 -3.88
C ASP A 73 5.03 -11.76 -3.91
N GLU A 74 5.11 -11.06 -5.03
CA GLU A 74 5.91 -9.82 -5.16
C GLU A 74 5.42 -8.74 -4.19
N VAL A 75 4.11 -8.52 -4.15
CA VAL A 75 3.47 -7.57 -3.22
C VAL A 75 3.75 -7.98 -1.79
N LYS A 76 3.54 -9.26 -1.45
CA LYS A 76 3.79 -9.77 -0.09
C LYS A 76 5.23 -9.53 0.35
N ASN A 77 6.21 -9.83 -0.50
CA ASN A 77 7.62 -9.65 -0.19
C ASN A 77 7.98 -8.18 0.06
N ILE A 78 7.42 -7.25 -0.71
CA ILE A 78 7.60 -5.81 -0.51
C ILE A 78 6.99 -5.38 0.83
N LEU A 79 5.75 -5.81 1.13
CA LEU A 79 5.08 -5.45 2.37
C LEU A 79 5.79 -6.00 3.62
N ILE A 80 6.34 -7.22 3.56
CA ILE A 80 7.19 -7.78 4.64
C ILE A 80 8.46 -6.95 4.83
N THR A 81 9.04 -6.48 3.74
CA THR A 81 10.26 -5.64 3.82
C THR A 81 9.93 -4.30 4.47
N PHE A 82 8.84 -3.67 4.07
CA PHE A 82 8.41 -2.38 4.60
C PHE A 82 7.90 -2.46 6.05
N SER A 83 7.26 -3.57 6.44
CA SER A 83 6.76 -3.77 7.81
C SER A 83 7.88 -3.74 8.84
N LYS A 84 9.08 -4.20 8.44
CA LYS A 84 10.29 -4.25 9.27
C LYS A 84 11.09 -2.95 9.27
N SER A 85 10.62 -1.93 8.56
CA SER A 85 11.29 -0.64 8.46
C SER A 85 10.89 0.29 9.60
N ASN A 86 11.73 1.31 9.84
CA ASN A 86 11.39 2.46 10.69
C ASN A 86 11.10 3.71 9.83
N ARG A 87 10.74 3.52 8.56
CA ARG A 87 10.54 4.62 7.61
C ARG A 87 9.06 4.93 7.47
N LEU A 88 8.71 6.18 7.69
CA LEU A 88 7.33 6.64 7.74
C LEU A 88 6.53 6.30 6.47
N VAL A 89 7.11 6.52 5.28
CA VAL A 89 6.45 6.20 4.00
C VAL A 89 6.27 4.70 3.82
N GLU A 90 7.29 3.90 4.13
CA GLU A 90 7.22 2.43 4.03
C GLU A 90 6.10 1.87 4.93
N LEU A 91 6.06 2.28 6.20
CA LEU A 91 5.01 1.90 7.14
C LEU A 91 3.62 2.40 6.72
N TYR A 92 3.54 3.63 6.19
CA TYR A 92 2.28 4.16 5.64
C TYR A 92 1.73 3.30 4.51
N GLN A 93 2.59 2.85 3.58
CA GLN A 93 2.15 2.00 2.47
C GLN A 93 1.61 0.67 2.96
N VAL A 94 2.24 0.06 3.96
CA VAL A 94 1.79 -1.20 4.56
C VAL A 94 0.42 -1.03 5.21
N VAL A 95 0.28 -0.05 6.12
CA VAL A 95 -0.98 0.17 6.84
C VAL A 95 -2.11 0.56 5.88
N SER A 96 -1.82 1.37 4.86
CA SER A 96 -2.80 1.75 3.83
C SER A 96 -3.27 0.55 3.02
N PHE A 97 -2.38 -0.39 2.69
CA PHE A 97 -2.73 -1.64 2.01
C PHE A 97 -3.66 -2.49 2.88
N ILE A 98 -3.31 -2.69 4.16
CA ILE A 98 -4.13 -3.46 5.11
C ILE A 98 -5.51 -2.83 5.24
N ASN A 99 -5.56 -1.52 5.44
CA ASN A 99 -6.81 -0.78 5.58
C ASN A 99 -7.67 -0.92 4.33
N TYR A 100 -7.10 -0.78 3.13
CA TYR A 100 -7.84 -0.98 1.88
C TYR A 100 -8.41 -2.42 1.75
N GLN A 101 -7.63 -3.44 2.08
CA GLN A 101 -8.07 -4.84 1.96
C GLN A 101 -9.08 -5.25 3.06
N LYS A 102 -9.09 -4.60 4.22
CA LYS A 102 -9.95 -4.97 5.36
C LYS A 102 -11.17 -4.07 5.56
N GLU A 103 -11.07 -2.78 5.23
CA GLU A 103 -12.06 -1.76 5.62
C GLU A 103 -12.82 -1.13 4.44
N SER A 104 -12.58 -1.50 3.18
CA SER A 104 -13.22 -0.80 2.07
C SER A 104 -14.74 -1.06 2.03
N PRO A 105 -15.61 -0.09 2.39
CA PRO A 105 -17.05 -0.33 2.60
C PRO A 105 -17.85 -0.35 1.29
N LEU A 106 -17.20 -0.08 0.15
CA LEU A 106 -17.90 0.35 -1.05
C LEU A 106 -18.37 -0.78 -1.97
N PHE A 107 -17.93 -2.03 -1.78
CA PHE A 107 -18.38 -3.16 -2.61
C PHE A 107 -18.24 -4.48 -1.85
N PRO A 108 -19.04 -5.52 -2.15
CA PRO A 108 -18.59 -6.90 -1.97
C PRO A 108 -17.35 -7.09 -2.85
N LYS A 109 -16.18 -6.70 -2.34
CA LYS A 109 -14.93 -6.77 -3.08
C LYS A 109 -14.51 -8.24 -3.13
N GLU A 110 -14.85 -8.90 -4.23
CA GLU A 110 -14.04 -10.02 -4.69
C GLU A 110 -12.66 -9.46 -5.05
N PHE A 111 -11.77 -9.41 -4.05
CA PHE A 111 -10.39 -9.06 -4.27
C PHE A 111 -9.79 -10.06 -5.25
N ALA A 112 -9.06 -9.58 -6.26
CA ALA A 112 -8.43 -10.47 -7.23
C ALA A 112 -7.45 -11.43 -6.54
N PHE A 113 -6.80 -10.97 -5.49
CA PHE A 113 -6.02 -11.76 -4.54
C PHE A 113 -6.07 -11.10 -3.15
N SER A 114 -5.70 -11.83 -2.10
CA SER A 114 -5.56 -11.30 -0.75
C SER A 114 -4.21 -11.66 -0.14
N ILE A 115 -3.69 -10.75 0.69
CA ILE A 115 -2.49 -10.98 1.49
C ILE A 115 -2.89 -11.25 2.94
N ASP A 116 -2.24 -12.23 3.56
CA ASP A 116 -2.29 -12.42 5.01
C ASP A 116 -1.24 -11.54 5.69
N PHE A 117 -1.69 -10.71 6.63
CA PHE A 117 -0.88 -9.72 7.32
C PHE A 117 -0.51 -10.14 8.74
N GLN A 118 -1.03 -11.25 9.26
CA GLN A 118 -0.91 -11.59 10.68
C GLN A 118 0.56 -11.59 11.15
N SER A 119 1.45 -12.16 10.33
CA SER A 119 2.89 -12.22 10.62
C SER A 119 3.62 -10.88 10.59
N MET A 120 3.04 -9.83 9.99
CA MET A 120 3.64 -8.50 9.86
C MET A 120 3.23 -7.56 10.99
N LEU A 121 2.14 -7.85 11.72
CA LEU A 121 1.57 -6.95 12.73
C LEU A 121 2.56 -6.55 13.84
N PRO A 122 3.40 -7.46 14.39
CA PRO A 122 4.39 -7.08 15.39
C PRO A 122 5.38 -6.04 14.87
N ASP A 123 5.97 -6.29 13.70
CA ASP A 123 6.95 -5.42 13.06
C ASP A 123 6.35 -4.03 12.75
N ILE A 124 5.11 -3.99 12.24
CA ILE A 124 4.40 -2.73 11.92
C ILE A 124 4.20 -1.89 13.18
N VAL A 125 3.68 -2.51 14.24
CA VAL A 125 3.39 -1.81 15.49
C VAL A 125 4.67 -1.29 16.14
N GLU A 126 5.71 -2.14 16.21
CA GLU A 126 7.01 -1.75 16.74
C GLU A 126 7.62 -0.61 15.92
N GLY A 127 7.64 -0.73 14.58
CA GLY A 127 8.18 0.28 13.68
C GLY A 127 7.49 1.64 13.83
N ILE A 128 6.16 1.65 13.98
CA ILE A 128 5.40 2.90 14.18
C ILE A 128 5.64 3.50 15.57
N ASN A 129 5.73 2.67 16.62
CA ASN A 129 6.02 3.14 17.98
C ASN A 129 7.44 3.72 18.10
N ASN A 130 8.37 3.26 17.26
CA ASN A 130 9.74 3.75 17.21
C ASN A 130 9.92 5.04 16.40
N ILE A 131 8.86 5.59 15.79
CA ILE A 131 8.95 6.87 15.07
C ILE A 131 9.13 8.02 16.07
N ASP A 132 10.30 8.67 16.01
CA ASP A 132 10.51 9.91 16.75
C ASP A 132 9.76 11.07 16.11
N ILE A 133 8.63 11.45 16.71
CA ILE A 133 7.75 12.52 16.25
C ILE A 133 8.51 13.87 16.15
N MET A 134 9.55 14.08 16.97
CA MET A 134 10.33 15.33 16.95
C MET A 134 11.18 15.46 15.67
N THR A 135 11.42 14.37 14.95
CA THR A 135 12.12 14.35 13.66
C THR A 135 11.22 14.66 12.47
N LEU A 136 9.89 14.68 12.65
CA LEU A 136 8.93 14.98 11.58
C LEU A 136 8.84 16.49 11.38
N THR A 137 9.52 17.00 10.36
CA THR A 137 9.69 18.45 10.17
C THR A 137 8.71 19.04 9.18
N THR A 138 8.23 18.25 8.22
CA THR A 138 7.34 18.71 7.15
C THR A 138 5.86 18.47 7.48
N ASP A 139 4.97 19.29 6.89
CA ASP A 139 3.52 19.08 6.99
C ASP A 139 3.09 17.76 6.35
N PHE A 140 3.78 17.35 5.29
CA PHE A 140 3.57 16.06 4.64
C PHE A 140 3.81 14.90 5.62
N GLU A 141 4.98 14.87 6.29
CA GLU A 141 5.32 13.83 7.27
C GLU A 141 4.33 13.80 8.45
N LYS A 142 4.02 14.97 9.02
CA LYS A 142 3.08 15.06 10.15
C LYS A 142 1.68 14.56 9.79
N LYS A 143 1.20 14.89 8.58
CA LYS A 143 -0.07 14.37 8.06
C LYS A 143 0.02 12.86 7.85
N LEU A 144 1.06 12.37 7.19
CA LEU A 144 1.26 10.94 6.94
C LEU A 144 1.23 10.14 8.25
N TYR A 145 1.96 10.61 9.28
CA TYR A 145 1.94 10.02 10.62
C TYR A 145 0.55 10.05 11.26
N THR A 146 -0.19 11.15 11.14
CA THR A 146 -1.56 11.24 11.64
C THR A 146 -2.49 10.23 10.96
N PHE A 147 -2.34 10.02 9.65
CA PHE A 147 -3.10 9.00 8.92
C PHE A 147 -2.75 7.58 9.39
N ILE A 148 -1.47 7.28 9.62
CA ILE A 148 -1.04 6.01 10.20
C ILE A 148 -1.73 5.79 11.56
N GLN A 149 -1.63 6.76 12.47
CA GLN A 149 -2.22 6.67 13.80
C GLN A 149 -3.74 6.45 13.74
N ASN A 150 -4.44 7.12 12.83
CA ASN A 150 -5.86 6.90 12.61
C ASN A 150 -6.13 5.47 12.14
N MET A 151 -5.39 4.95 11.16
CA MET A 151 -5.57 3.58 10.66
C MET A 151 -5.25 2.52 11.71
N LEU A 152 -4.23 2.72 12.55
CA LEU A 152 -3.96 1.83 13.70
C LEU A 152 -5.19 1.68 14.61
N ARG A 153 -5.92 2.79 14.81
CA ARG A 153 -7.12 2.82 15.66
C ARG A 153 -8.37 2.30 14.96
N THR A 154 -8.49 2.45 13.64
CA THR A 154 -9.72 2.13 12.91
C THR A 154 -9.68 0.77 12.24
N THR A 155 -8.52 0.28 11.79
CA THR A 155 -8.37 -0.99 11.08
C THR A 155 -8.47 -2.17 12.07
N PRO A 156 -9.53 -3.00 12.04
CA PRO A 156 -9.85 -3.98 13.08
C PRO A 156 -8.74 -4.99 13.36
N ILE A 157 -8.06 -5.51 12.34
CA ILE A 157 -6.98 -6.49 12.55
C ILE A 157 -5.82 -5.89 13.33
N ILE A 158 -5.48 -4.63 13.07
CA ILE A 158 -4.39 -3.94 13.78
C ILE A 158 -4.85 -3.52 15.19
N ARG A 159 -6.05 -2.95 15.29
CA ARG A 159 -6.65 -2.57 16.57
C ARG A 159 -6.79 -3.76 17.52
N ASN A 160 -7.25 -4.91 17.03
CA ASN A 160 -7.41 -6.10 17.84
C ASN A 160 -6.05 -6.63 18.31
N TYR A 161 -5.04 -6.66 17.43
CA TYR A 161 -3.67 -7.00 17.83
C TYR A 161 -3.15 -6.07 18.94
N LEU A 162 -3.36 -4.76 18.82
CA LEU A 162 -2.99 -3.80 19.86
C LEU A 162 -3.74 -4.06 21.18
N ASN A 163 -5.03 -4.39 21.13
CA ASN A 163 -5.80 -4.66 22.35
C ASN A 163 -5.42 -5.98 23.05
N GLU A 164 -4.89 -6.95 22.31
CA GLU A 164 -4.46 -8.24 22.85
C GLU A 164 -3.04 -8.21 23.44
N ASN A 165 -2.23 -7.21 23.07
CA ASN A 165 -0.81 -7.11 23.42
C ASN A 165 -0.44 -5.84 24.21
N ASN A 166 -1.44 -5.08 24.68
CA ASN A 166 -1.31 -3.96 25.63
C ASN A 166 -2.02 -4.30 26.95
#